data_AF-A0A817ER26-F1
#
_entry.id   AF-A0A817ER26-F1
#
_cell.length_a   1.000
_cell.length_b   1.000
_cell.length_c   1.000
_cell.angle_alpha   90.00
_cell.angle_beta   90.00
_cell.angle_gamma   90.00
#
_symmetry.space_group_name_H-M   'P 1'
#
loop_
_entity.id
_entity.type
_entity.pdbx_description
1 polymer ?
#
loop_
_entity_poly.entity_id
_entity_poly.type
_entity_poly.pdbx_seq_one_letter_code
_entity_poly.pdbx_strand_id
1 'polypeptide(L)'
;MYSNDYRSSEQVRNKRGILVGISMSTTKIAADMATSAKHIIHMAPYTFWSVPHLLPLITNDSSSPFLSHFYFLSSINTNIK
;
A
#
# COMPACT_ATOMS: atom_id res chain seq x y z
N MET A 1 -15.80 8.63 -1.72
CA MET A 1 -15.07 8.24 -2.94
C MET A 1 -14.62 6.81 -2.74
N TYR A 2 -15.06 5.90 -3.59
CA TYR A 2 -14.55 4.52 -3.59
C TYR A 2 -13.23 4.47 -4.36
N SER A 3 -12.45 3.41 -4.17
CA SER A 3 -11.17 3.23 -4.88
C SER A 3 -11.33 3.28 -6.41
N ASN A 4 -12.48 2.86 -6.93
CA ASN A 4 -12.78 2.86 -8.37
C ASN A 4 -13.03 4.28 -8.94
N ASP A 5 -13.31 5.25 -8.08
CA ASP A 5 -13.53 6.65 -8.47
C ASP A 5 -12.20 7.43 -8.51
N TYR A 6 -11.13 6.87 -7.94
CA TYR A 6 -9.81 7.45 -7.96
C TYR A 6 -9.15 7.24 -9.33
N ARG A 7 -8.64 8.33 -9.90
CA ARG A 7 -8.03 8.39 -11.23
C ARG A 7 -6.61 8.94 -11.17
N SER A 8 -6.35 9.93 -10.33
CA SER A 8 -5.01 10.51 -10.18
C SER A 8 -4.84 11.32 -8.89
N SER A 9 -3.58 11.54 -8.50
CA SER A 9 -3.22 12.27 -7.27
C SER A 9 -3.63 13.75 -7.30
N GLU A 10 -3.85 14.32 -8.48
CA GLU A 10 -4.39 15.67 -8.66
C GLU A 10 -5.75 15.86 -7.99
N GLN A 11 -6.57 14.81 -7.91
CA GLN A 11 -7.88 14.87 -7.23
C GLN A 11 -7.75 15.23 -5.75
N VAL A 12 -6.59 14.96 -5.14
CA VAL A 12 -6.31 15.13 -3.71
C VAL A 12 -5.22 16.16 -3.45
N ARG A 13 -4.70 16.84 -4.48
CA ARG A 13 -3.64 17.83 -4.36
C ARG A 13 -3.98 18.90 -3.32
N ASN A 14 -3.05 19.15 -2.40
CA ASN A 14 -3.20 20.10 -1.28
C ASN A 14 -4.41 19.84 -0.35
N LYS A 15 -5.06 18.67 -0.43
CA LYS A 15 -6.17 18.29 0.47
C LYS A 15 -5.66 17.45 1.64
N ARG A 16 -6.48 17.41 2.69
CA ARG A 16 -6.33 16.47 3.81
C ARG A 16 -7.32 15.33 3.59
N GLY A 17 -6.87 14.09 3.71
CA GLY A 17 -7.70 12.92 3.42
C GLY A 17 -7.46 11.76 4.38
N ILE A 18 -8.47 10.93 4.52
CA ILE A 18 -8.39 9.63 5.19
C ILE A 18 -8.69 8.58 4.15
N LEU A 19 -7.81 7.58 4.06
CA LEU A 19 -7.99 6.42 3.21
C LEU A 19 -8.18 5.19 4.07
N VAL A 20 -9.20 4.39 3.78
CA VAL A 20 -9.59 3.23 4.62
C VAL A 20 -9.47 1.94 3.81
N GLY A 21 -8.85 0.92 4.40
CA GLY A 21 -8.73 -0.43 3.84
C GLY A 21 -7.30 -0.92 3.74
N ILE A 22 -7.11 -2.21 3.46
CA ILE A 22 -5.78 -2.87 3.41
C ILE A 22 -5.47 -3.55 2.08
N SER A 23 -6.37 -3.43 1.10
CA SER A 23 -6.17 -4.07 -0.20
C SER A 23 -4.97 -3.45 -0.92
N MET A 24 -4.41 -4.21 -1.87
CA MET A 24 -3.34 -3.72 -2.73
C MET A 24 -3.75 -2.44 -3.48
N SER A 25 -5.02 -2.32 -3.89
CA SER A 25 -5.53 -1.10 -4.52
C SER A 25 -5.52 0.09 -3.56
N THR A 26 -5.99 -0.09 -2.33
CA THR A 26 -5.97 0.96 -1.31
C THR A 26 -4.54 1.39 -1.01
N THR A 27 -3.61 0.47 -0.79
CA THR A 27 -2.21 0.80 -0.50
C THR A 27 -1.52 1.52 -1.67
N LYS A 28 -1.81 1.12 -2.92
CA LYS A 28 -1.31 1.83 -4.12
C LYS A 28 -1.84 3.25 -4.21
N ILE A 29 -3.14 3.44 -3.96
CA ILE A 29 -3.75 4.78 -3.93
C ILE A 29 -3.15 5.61 -2.80
N ALA A 30 -2.93 5.03 -1.61
CA ALA A 30 -2.29 5.71 -0.48
C ALA A 30 -0.90 6.25 -0.86
N ALA A 31 -0.08 5.40 -1.50
CA ALA A 31 1.26 5.76 -1.95
C ALA A 31 1.23 6.87 -3.00
N ASP A 32 0.28 6.82 -3.95
CA ASP A 32 0.12 7.85 -4.98
C ASP A 32 -0.36 9.19 -4.36
N MET A 33 -1.37 9.17 -3.49
CA MET A 33 -1.88 10.35 -2.78
C MET A 33 -0.81 11.01 -1.90
N ALA A 34 0.09 10.23 -1.30
CA ALA A 34 1.15 10.74 -0.43
C ALA A 34 2.12 11.70 -1.15
N THR A 35 2.19 11.65 -2.49
CA THR A 35 3.07 12.52 -3.28
C THR A 35 2.56 13.95 -3.43
N SER A 36 1.24 14.17 -3.36
CA SER A 36 0.62 15.46 -3.74
C SER A 36 -0.41 15.99 -2.75
N ALA A 37 -0.93 15.15 -1.86
CA ALA A 37 -1.84 15.57 -0.81
C ALA A 37 -1.10 16.38 0.28
N LYS A 38 -1.84 17.24 0.98
CA LYS A 38 -1.29 18.01 2.10
C LYS A 38 -1.02 17.11 3.32
N HIS A 39 -1.99 16.23 3.62
CA HIS A 39 -1.84 15.18 4.64
C HIS A 39 -2.75 14.00 4.30
N ILE A 40 -2.27 12.79 4.49
CA ILE A 40 -3.05 11.56 4.33
C ILE A 40 -2.88 10.69 5.57
N ILE A 41 -3.99 10.13 6.05
CA ILE A 41 -4.00 9.08 7.07
C ILE A 41 -4.52 7.81 6.41
N HIS A 42 -3.71 6.74 6.42
CA HIS A 42 -4.12 5.42 5.95
C HIS A 42 -4.58 4.58 7.14
N MET A 43 -5.88 4.30 7.22
CA MET A 43 -6.49 3.50 8.26
C MET A 43 -6.73 2.06 7.79
N ALA A 44 -6.20 1.12 8.55
CA ALA A 44 -6.39 -0.30 8.36
C ALA A 44 -7.31 -0.87 9.47
N PRO A 45 -8.41 -1.56 9.14
CA PRO A 45 -9.28 -2.18 10.15
C PRO A 45 -8.61 -3.32 10.94
N TYR A 46 -7.49 -3.85 10.44
CA TYR A 46 -6.68 -4.88 11.10
C TYR A 46 -5.21 -4.75 10.68
N THR A 47 -4.31 -5.31 11.49
CA THR A 47 -2.87 -5.33 11.19
C THR A 47 -2.62 -6.12 9.90
N PHE A 48 -1.76 -5.58 9.04
CA PHE A 48 -1.38 -6.20 7.78
C PHE A 48 0.13 -6.09 7.55
N TRP A 49 0.67 -6.99 6.75
CA TRP A 49 2.05 -6.95 6.29
C TRP A 49 2.11 -6.37 4.89
N SER A 50 3.02 -5.43 4.66
CA SER A 50 3.39 -4.98 3.32
C SER A 50 4.71 -5.61 2.92
N VAL A 51 4.73 -6.28 1.77
CA VAL A 51 5.93 -6.89 1.21
C VAL A 51 6.29 -6.13 -0.07
N PRO A 52 7.55 -5.68 -0.23
CA PRO A 52 8.00 -5.07 -1.48
C PRO A 52 7.79 -6.02 -2.66
N HIS A 53 7.34 -5.49 -3.79
CA HIS A 53 7.19 -6.28 -5.03
C HIS A 53 8.54 -6.76 -5.58
N LEU A 54 9.60 -5.99 -5.31
CA LEU A 54 10.96 -6.30 -5.69
C LEU A 54 11.70 -6.79 -4.46
N LEU A 55 11.97 -8.09 -4.42
CA LEU A 55 12.84 -8.67 -3.42
C LEU A 55 14.20 -8.94 -4.07
N PRO A 56 15.31 -8.54 -3.43
CA PRO A 56 16.63 -8.86 -3.94
C PRO A 56 16.80 -10.37 -3.93
N LEU A 57 17.39 -10.93 -5.00
CA LEU A 57 17.70 -12.36 -5.07
C LEU A 57 18.66 -12.79 -3.97
N ILE A 58 19.54 -11.88 -3.57
CA ILE A 58 20.50 -12.05 -2.49
C ILE A 58 20.30 -10.89 -1.50
N THR A 59 19.80 -11.20 -0.31
CA THR A 59 19.40 -10.21 0.70
C THR A 59 20.53 -9.30 1.19
N ASN A 60 21.79 -9.71 1.02
CA ASN A 60 22.97 -9.00 1.53
C ASN A 60 23.85 -8.37 0.43
N ASP A 61 23.40 -8.38 -0.82
CA ASP A 61 24.15 -7.81 -1.95
C ASP A 61 23.36 -6.66 -2.58
N SER A 62 23.88 -5.43 -2.45
CA SER A 62 23.27 -4.22 -3.01
C SER A 62 23.25 -4.18 -4.54
N SER A 63 24.05 -5.03 -5.20
CA SER A 63 24.07 -5.19 -6.66
C SER A 63 23.16 -6.32 -7.14
N SER A 64 22.50 -7.04 -6.23
CA SER A 64 21.68 -8.19 -6.56
C SER A 64 20.48 -7.79 -7.43
N PRO A 65 20.24 -8.49 -8.55
CA PRO A 65 19.04 -8.26 -9.34
C PRO A 65 17.78 -8.58 -8.53
N PHE A 66 16.72 -7.83 -8.77
CA PHE A 66 15.43 -8.02 -8.10
C PHE A 66 14.54 -8.97 -8.88
N LEU A 67 13.88 -9.90 -8.19
CA LEU A 67 12.84 -10.74 -8.78
C LEU A 67 11.46 -10.17 -8.42
N SER A 68 10.57 -10.04 -9.42
CA SER A 68 9.17 -9.67 -9.19
C SER A 68 8.46 -10.78 -8.43
N HIS A 69 8.03 -10.52 -7.20
CA HIS A 69 7.24 -11.45 -6.42
C HIS A 69 5.75 -11.09 -6.47
N PHE A 70 4.92 -11.99 -6.99
CA PHE A 70 3.45 -11.91 -6.86
C PHE A 70 3.04 -12.48 -5.50
N TYR A 71 2.69 -11.64 -4.52
CA TYR A 71 2.10 -12.09 -3.26
C TYR A 71 0.61 -11.74 -3.13
N PHE A 72 -0.17 -12.76 -2.77
CA PHE A 72 -1.53 -12.67 -2.23
C PHE A 72 -1.48 -12.10 -0.80
N LEU A 73 -2.34 -11.12 -0.49
CA LEU A 73 -2.58 -10.67 0.89
C LEU A 73 -3.27 -11.79 1.67
N SER A 74 -2.54 -12.53 2.52
CA SER A 74 -3.16 -13.40 3.51
C SER A 74 -3.46 -12.59 4.77
N SER A 75 -4.73 -12.31 5.05
CA SER A 75 -5.16 -11.87 6.38
C SER A 75 -4.94 -13.01 7.37
N ILE A 76 -4.11 -12.79 8.39
CA ILE A 76 -4.01 -13.75 9.50
C ILE A 76 -5.27 -13.55 10.35
N ASN A 77 -6.23 -14.44 10.20
CA ASN A 77 -7.38 -14.52 11.11
C ASN A 77 -6.89 -15.15 12.43
N THR A 78 -6.34 -14.32 13.32
CA THR A 78 -6.00 -14.72 14.69
C THR A 78 -7.27 -14.82 15.52
N ASN A 79 -8.07 -15.86 15.27
CA ASN A 79 -8.98 -16.40 16.29
C ASN A 79 -8.13 -17.22 17.26
N ILE A 80 -7.39 -16.54 18.14
CA ILE A 80 -6.88 -17.15 19.36
C ILE A 80 -8.02 -17.06 20.36
N LYS A 81 -8.67 -18.20 20.62
CA LYS A 81 -9.60 -18.38 21.74
C LYS A 81 -8.84 -18.51 23.04
#